data_AF-A0A378A469-F1
#
_entry.id   AF-A0A378A469-F1
#
_cell.length_a   1.000
_cell.length_b   1.000
_cell.length_c   1.000
_cell.angle_alpha   90.00
_cell.angle_beta   90.00
_cell.angle_gamma   90.00
#
_symmetry.space_group_name_H-M   'P 1'
#
loop_
_entity.id
_entity.type
_entity.pdbx_description
1 polymer ?
#
loop_
_entity_poly.entity_id
_entity_poly.type
_entity_poly.pdbx_seq_one_letter_code
_entity_poly.pdbx_strand_id
1 'polypeptide(L)'
;MPWNFSIMIAIWKLAAALVCGCTIVLKPSEYTPLTLLRVAELAKAVGIPDGVINVVNGAGGEIAQRLITHPACAKVSFTGSVATGEKVQQSASASGKR
;
A
#
# COMPACT_ATOMS: atom_id res chain seq x y z
N MET A 1 4.38 -3.54 0.34
CA MET A 1 5.53 -3.08 1.16
C MET A 1 6.45 -4.25 1.42
N PRO A 2 7.79 -4.05 1.52
CA PRO A 2 8.71 -5.14 1.79
C PRO A 2 8.66 -5.53 3.28
N TRP A 3 9.30 -6.63 3.63
CA TRP A 3 9.26 -7.20 4.98
C TRP A 3 10.33 -6.65 5.94
N ASN A 4 11.40 -6.04 5.41
CA ASN A 4 12.62 -5.72 6.15
C ASN A 4 12.51 -4.43 7.00
N PHE A 5 11.78 -3.43 6.53
CA PHE A 5 11.54 -2.17 7.24
C PHE A 5 10.07 -1.72 7.10
N SER A 6 9.14 -2.57 7.54
CA SER A 6 7.71 -2.44 7.24
C SER A 6 7.10 -1.09 7.63
N ILE A 7 7.29 -0.63 8.88
CA ILE A 7 6.77 0.68 9.31
C ILE A 7 7.46 1.81 8.57
N MET A 8 8.79 1.85 8.59
CA MET A 8 9.56 3.00 8.07
C MET A 8 9.22 3.27 6.60
N ILE A 9 9.26 2.24 5.77
CA ILE A 9 8.97 2.40 4.33
C ILE A 9 7.48 2.71 4.13
N ALA A 10 6.58 2.16 4.95
CA ALA A 10 5.15 2.45 4.83
C ALA A 10 4.85 3.91 5.17
N ILE A 11 5.50 4.47 6.20
CA ILE A 11 5.34 5.87 6.60
C ILE A 11 5.77 6.81 5.47
N TRP A 12 6.86 6.53 4.76
CA TRP A 12 7.29 7.37 3.62
C TRP A 12 6.19 7.53 2.56
N LYS A 13 5.41 6.47 2.32
CA LYS A 13 4.32 6.48 1.34
C LYS A 13 3.04 7.05 1.93
N LEU A 14 2.71 6.64 3.15
CA LEU A 14 1.51 7.04 3.88
C LEU A 14 1.51 8.55 4.17
N ALA A 15 2.58 9.06 4.76
CA ALA A 15 2.67 10.47 5.14
C ALA A 15 2.56 11.39 3.90
N ALA A 16 3.28 11.05 2.83
CA ALA A 16 3.20 11.80 1.57
C ALA A 16 1.79 11.76 0.96
N ALA A 17 1.11 10.60 0.98
CA ALA A 17 -0.26 10.49 0.48
C ALA A 17 -1.24 11.36 1.30
N LEU A 18 -1.17 11.28 2.63
CA LEU A 18 -2.07 12.02 3.52
C LEU A 18 -1.87 13.53 3.43
N VAL A 19 -0.61 13.99 3.40
CA VAL A 19 -0.29 15.43 3.27
C VAL A 19 -0.81 15.99 1.93
N CYS A 20 -0.80 15.18 0.88
CA CYS A 20 -1.36 15.55 -0.43
C CYS A 20 -2.90 15.39 -0.52
N GLY A 21 -3.58 15.04 0.58
CA GLY A 21 -5.03 14.85 0.59
C GLY A 21 -5.52 13.58 -0.10
N CYS A 22 -4.64 12.60 -0.32
CA CYS A 22 -5.02 11.30 -0.89
C CYS A 22 -5.50 10.32 0.18
N THR A 23 -6.42 9.44 -0.19
CA THR A 23 -6.68 8.18 0.53
C THR A 23 -5.70 7.10 0.09
N ILE A 24 -5.46 6.11 0.95
CA ILE A 24 -4.50 5.04 0.65
C ILE A 24 -5.03 3.65 1.01
N VAL A 25 -4.63 2.66 0.20
CA VAL A 25 -4.77 1.24 0.51
C VAL A 25 -3.38 0.64 0.62
N LEU A 26 -3.04 0.19 1.82
CA LEU A 26 -1.75 -0.40 2.14
C LEU A 26 -1.86 -1.92 2.11
N LYS A 27 -0.91 -2.54 1.42
CA LYS A 27 -0.69 -3.99 1.46
C LYS A 27 0.70 -4.29 2.04
N PRO A 28 0.82 -4.65 3.33
CA PRO A 28 2.09 -5.08 3.90
C PRO A 28 2.53 -6.44 3.32
N SER A 29 3.79 -6.80 3.56
CA SER A 29 4.20 -8.19 3.34
C SER A 29 3.50 -9.10 4.34
N GLU A 30 3.12 -10.28 3.87
CA GLU A 30 2.58 -11.38 4.65
C GLU A 30 3.52 -11.86 5.76
N TYR A 31 4.84 -11.62 5.65
CA TYR A 31 5.82 -12.02 6.66
C TYR A 31 5.86 -11.10 7.88
N THR A 32 5.60 -9.80 7.70
CA THR A 32 5.71 -8.80 8.78
C THR A 32 4.54 -7.81 8.80
N PRO A 33 3.29 -8.29 8.95
CA PRO A 33 2.09 -7.46 8.85
C PRO A 33 1.77 -6.63 10.10
N LEU A 34 2.15 -7.14 11.28
CA LEU A 34 1.56 -6.73 12.57
C LEU A 34 1.75 -5.25 12.87
N THR A 35 2.92 -4.72 12.53
CA THR A 35 3.27 -3.34 12.83
C THR A 35 2.46 -2.34 12.02
N LEU A 36 2.10 -2.67 10.77
CA LEU A 36 1.28 -1.79 9.95
C LEU A 36 -0.20 -1.86 10.34
N LEU A 37 -0.68 -3.02 10.80
CA LEU A 37 -2.00 -3.14 11.41
C LEU A 37 -2.10 -2.26 12.66
N ARG A 38 -1.07 -2.25 13.51
CA ARG A 38 -1.03 -1.37 14.68
C ARG A 38 -1.08 0.11 14.31
N VAL A 39 -0.42 0.53 13.23
CA VAL A 39 -0.52 1.90 12.72
C VAL A 39 -1.95 2.24 12.29
N ALA A 40 -2.68 1.31 11.66
CA ALA A 40 -4.08 1.53 11.29
C ALA A 40 -5.01 1.67 12.51
N GLU A 41 -4.79 0.87 13.56
CA GLU A 41 -5.51 1.01 14.83
C GLU A 41 -5.25 2.39 15.48
N LEU A 42 -3.99 2.82 15.49
CA LEU A 42 -3.60 4.12 16.04
C LEU A 42 -4.18 5.27 15.22
N ALA A 43 -4.20 5.17 13.89
CA ALA A 43 -4.82 6.17 13.02
C ALA A 43 -6.31 6.34 13.34
N LYS A 44 -7.02 5.24 13.57
CA LYS A 44 -8.41 5.28 14.02
C LYS A 44 -8.55 5.92 15.39
N ALA A 45 -7.67 5.58 16.33
CA ALA A 45 -7.69 6.13 17.69
C ALA A 45 -7.46 7.65 17.74
N VAL A 46 -6.68 8.21 16.83
CA VAL A 46 -6.44 9.67 16.73
C VAL A 46 -7.47 10.40 15.86
N GLY A 47 -8.50 9.71 15.36
CA GLY A 47 -9.60 10.32 14.64
C GLY A 47 -9.35 10.57 13.15
N ILE A 48 -8.44 9.83 12.50
CA ILE A 48 -8.37 9.83 11.03
C ILE A 48 -9.72 9.31 10.48
N PRO A 49 -10.35 10.00 9.53
CA PRO A 49 -11.66 9.58 9.00
C PRO A 49 -11.63 8.17 8.39
N ASP A 50 -12.73 7.44 8.55
CA ASP A 50 -12.87 6.10 7.98
C ASP A 50 -12.69 6.13 6.44
N GLY A 51 -11.99 5.12 5.92
CA GLY A 51 -11.68 5.02 4.49
C GLY A 51 -10.46 5.82 4.03
N VAL A 52 -9.89 6.71 4.85
CA VAL A 52 -8.67 7.45 4.48
C VAL A 52 -7.44 6.53 4.48
N ILE A 53 -7.32 5.67 5.48
CA ILE A 53 -6.25 4.65 5.59
C ILE A 53 -6.91 3.29 5.61
N ASN A 54 -6.61 2.46 4.62
CA ASN A 54 -7.11 1.10 4.50
C ASN A 54 -5.92 0.14 4.50
N VAL A 55 -6.03 -1.01 5.17
CA VAL A 55 -4.99 -2.03 5.17
C VAL A 55 -5.59 -3.37 4.74
N VAL A 56 -4.99 -3.99 3.72
CA VAL A 56 -5.37 -5.31 3.22
C VAL A 56 -4.22 -6.28 3.40
N ASN A 57 -4.39 -7.25 4.29
CA ASN A 57 -3.38 -8.25 4.58
C ASN A 57 -3.62 -9.55 3.81
N GLY A 58 -2.54 -10.26 3.51
CA GLY A 58 -2.56 -11.56 2.86
C GLY A 58 -1.41 -11.70 1.87
N ALA A 59 -1.31 -12.88 1.25
CA ALA A 59 -0.26 -13.21 0.30
C ALA A 59 -0.20 -12.21 -0.88
N GLY A 60 1.01 -11.95 -1.37
CA GLY A 60 1.33 -11.02 -2.45
C GLY A 60 0.39 -11.07 -3.64
N GLY A 61 0.27 -12.26 -4.25
CA GLY A 61 -0.25 -12.49 -5.60
C GLY A 61 -1.55 -11.75 -5.96
N GLU A 62 -2.69 -12.41 -5.76
CA GLU A 62 -3.99 -11.91 -6.24
C GLU A 62 -4.35 -10.53 -5.67
N ILE A 63 -4.09 -10.30 -4.38
CA ILE A 63 -4.43 -9.04 -3.71
C ILE A 63 -3.67 -7.87 -4.36
N ALA A 64 -2.36 -8.03 -4.59
CA ALA A 64 -1.58 -6.97 -5.22
C ALA A 64 -2.07 -6.72 -6.65
N GLN A 65 -2.32 -7.78 -7.43
CA GLN A 65 -2.79 -7.61 -8.80
C GLN A 65 -4.14 -6.88 -8.85
N ARG A 66 -5.09 -7.27 -8.00
CA ARG A 66 -6.38 -6.58 -7.91
C ARG A 66 -6.22 -5.11 -7.55
N LEU A 67 -5.39 -4.77 -6.55
CA LEU A 67 -5.13 -3.35 -6.20
C LEU A 67 -4.47 -2.58 -7.36
N ILE A 68 -3.51 -3.21 -8.04
CA ILE A 68 -2.80 -2.62 -9.17
C ILE A 68 -3.73 -2.40 -10.35
N THR A 69 -4.75 -3.22 -10.60
CA THR A 69 -5.67 -3.05 -11.73
C THR A 69 -7.00 -2.38 -11.36
N HIS A 70 -7.29 -2.18 -10.06
CA HIS A 70 -8.58 -1.65 -9.61
C HIS A 70 -8.85 -0.23 -10.16
N PRO A 71 -10.02 0.04 -10.78
CA PRO A 71 -10.28 1.33 -11.45
C PRO A 71 -10.26 2.53 -10.50
N ALA A 72 -10.61 2.34 -9.22
CA ALA A 72 -10.57 3.42 -8.23
C ALA A 72 -9.15 3.79 -7.72
N CYS A 73 -8.11 3.00 -8.04
CA CYS A 73 -6.75 3.30 -7.61
C CYS A 73 -6.00 4.05 -8.72
N ALA A 74 -5.72 5.34 -8.50
CA ALA A 74 -5.07 6.22 -9.49
C ALA A 74 -3.53 6.11 -9.55
N LYS A 75 -2.90 5.56 -8.50
CA LYS A 75 -1.44 5.45 -8.38
C LYS A 75 -1.04 4.18 -7.65
N VAL A 76 0.07 3.57 -8.08
CA VAL A 76 0.71 2.44 -7.40
C VAL A 76 2.07 2.87 -6.87
N SER A 77 2.34 2.64 -5.59
CA SER A 77 3.67 2.83 -5.01
C SER A 77 4.20 1.50 -4.50
N PHE A 78 5.26 1.02 -5.12
CA PHE A 78 5.87 -0.27 -4.81
C PHE A 78 7.25 -0.10 -4.17
N THR A 79 7.61 -1.04 -3.31
CA THR A 79 8.97 -1.25 -2.82
C THR A 79 9.16 -2.74 -2.59
N GLY A 80 10.18 -3.32 -3.22
CA GLY A 80 10.48 -4.75 -3.22
C GLY A 80 11.59 -5.06 -4.25
N SER A 81 11.68 -6.31 -4.71
CA SER A 81 12.69 -6.72 -5.70
C SER A 81 12.44 -6.11 -7.08
N VAL A 82 13.50 -6.01 -7.89
CA VAL A 82 13.43 -5.54 -9.28
C VAL A 82 12.48 -6.40 -10.11
N ALA A 83 12.62 -7.73 -10.06
CA ALA A 83 11.78 -8.65 -10.81
C ALA A 83 10.27 -8.51 -10.50
N THR A 84 9.91 -8.18 -9.25
CA THR A 84 8.51 -7.89 -8.90
C THR A 84 8.12 -6.48 -9.34
N GLY A 85 9.01 -5.50 -9.19
CA GLY A 85 8.81 -4.13 -9.62
C GLY A 85 8.49 -4.00 -11.11
N GLU A 86 9.17 -4.76 -11.97
CA GLU A 86 8.90 -4.81 -13.41
C GLU A 86 7.48 -5.29 -13.70
N LYS A 87 7.02 -6.37 -13.04
CA LYS A 87 5.65 -6.88 -13.17
C LYS A 87 4.60 -5.88 -12.70
N VAL A 88 4.89 -5.18 -11.60
CA VAL A 88 4.04 -4.12 -11.07
C VAL A 88 3.96 -2.96 -12.06
N GLN A 89 5.09 -2.51 -12.60
CA GLN A 89 5.14 -1.42 -13.57
C GLN A 89 4.37 -1.76 -14.84
N GLN A 90 4.57 -2.97 -15.39
CA GLN A 90 3.83 -3.44 -16.56
C GLN A 90 2.32 -3.43 -16.32
N SER A 91 1.87 -3.99 -15.19
CA SER A 91 0.45 -4.04 -14.83
C SER A 91 -0.15 -2.66 -14.57
N ALA A 92 0.58 -1.78 -13.87
CA ALA A 92 0.16 -0.41 -13.60
C ALA A 92 0.04 0.41 -14.89
N SER A 93 1.04 0.32 -15.76
CA SER A 93 1.07 1.05 -17.05
C SER A 93 -0.06 0.59 -17.97
N ALA A 94 -0.27 -0.73 -18.08
CA ALA A 94 -1.38 -1.30 -18.84
C ALA A 94 -2.76 -0.87 -18.32
N SER A 95 -2.85 -0.51 -17.03
CA SER A 95 -4.07 -0.02 -16.39
C SER A 95 -4.17 1.52 -16.35
N GLY A 96 -3.27 2.23 -17.05
CA GLY A 96 -3.27 3.71 -17.10
C GLY A 96 -2.85 4.39 -15.80
N LYS A 97 -2.08 3.72 -14.94
CA LYS A 97 -1.71 4.21 -13.61
C LYS A 97 -0.29 4.75 -13.57
N ARG A 98 -0.10 5.71 -12.67
CA ARG A 98 1.21 6.25 -12.27
C ARG A 98 1.84 5.43 -11.15
#